data_AF-A0A535L3L7-F1
#
_entry.id   AF-A0A535L3L7-F1
#
_cell.length_a   1.000
_cell.length_b   1.000
_cell.length_c   1.000
_cell.angle_alpha   90.00
_cell.angle_beta   90.00
_cell.angle_gamma   90.00
#
_symmetry.space_group_name_H-M   'P 1'
#
loop_
_entity.id
_entity.type
_entity.pdbx_description
1 polymer ?
#
loop_
_entity_poly.entity_id
_entity_poly.type
_entity_poly.pdbx_seq_one_letter_code
_entity_poly.pdbx_strand_id
1 'polypeptide(L)'
;MIILPELIDENLQISQVTVANEITITLRTTSPTAACPCCGTISKRVQSRYRRTLHDLPMSGRLVHLMIEVRRFFCKKSTCAQKIFAEQLPALCRPHAQRTKRLQEALCRLGLAVGGQAGEDIGSEQGLSGSRDTILRLVRKFELPAAQEPRVIGLDDWAWKRRHHYGTLICDLEQNRPIDLLPDRRAETVSAWLQGHPHIDIVSRDGSSEYASAISKGAPQARQVSDRWHLVVRRIGAYSIPFGERRG
;
A
#
# COMPACT_ATOMS: atom_id res chain seq x y z
N MET A 1 -5.37 7.84 -32.44
CA MET A 1 -5.74 8.88 -31.47
C MET A 1 -5.44 8.35 -30.09
N ILE A 2 -4.36 8.81 -29.44
CA ILE A 2 -4.06 8.42 -28.06
C ILE A 2 -4.98 9.25 -27.18
N ILE A 3 -6.09 8.66 -26.74
CA ILE A 3 -6.94 9.27 -25.73
C ILE A 3 -6.25 9.01 -24.40
N LEU A 4 -5.94 10.07 -23.67
CA LEU A 4 -5.47 10.02 -22.29
C LEU A 4 -6.63 10.46 -21.38
N PRO A 5 -7.70 9.66 -21.26
CA PRO A 5 -8.92 10.09 -20.57
C PRO A 5 -8.66 10.41 -19.09
N GLU A 6 -7.61 9.79 -18.52
CA GLU A 6 -7.18 9.96 -17.14
C GLU A 6 -6.33 11.21 -16.88
N LEU A 7 -5.82 11.87 -17.92
CA LEU A 7 -5.07 13.13 -17.81
C LEU A 7 -5.97 14.36 -18.00
N ILE A 8 -7.28 14.16 -18.15
CA ILE A 8 -8.26 15.23 -18.28
C ILE A 8 -8.55 15.78 -16.88
N ASP A 9 -7.59 16.52 -16.33
CA ASP A 9 -7.94 17.63 -15.46
C ASP A 9 -8.49 18.72 -16.37
N GLU A 10 -9.70 19.22 -16.10
CA GLU A 10 -10.33 20.32 -16.85
C GLU A 10 -9.41 21.55 -16.95
N ASN A 11 -8.45 21.67 -16.04
CA ASN A 11 -7.49 22.75 -15.96
C ASN A 11 -6.13 22.44 -16.60
N LEU A 12 -5.97 21.31 -17.31
CA LEU A 12 -4.74 20.95 -18.03
C LEU A 12 -4.99 20.82 -19.53
N GLN A 13 -4.16 21.51 -20.32
CA GLN A 13 -4.18 21.43 -21.77
C GLN A 13 -2.86 20.86 -22.28
N ILE A 14 -2.95 19.90 -23.19
CA ILE A 14 -1.81 19.40 -23.97
C ILE A 14 -1.43 20.47 -24.99
N SER A 15 -0.20 20.99 -24.89
CA SER A 15 0.34 21.94 -25.85
C SER A 15 1.17 21.28 -26.95
N GLN A 16 1.83 20.17 -26.62
CA GLN A 16 2.70 19.45 -27.54
C GLN A 16 2.85 18.00 -27.11
N VAL A 17 2.96 17.09 -28.08
CA VAL A 17 3.35 15.69 -27.87
C VAL A 17 4.55 15.40 -28.75
N THR A 18 5.63 14.92 -28.14
CA THR A 18 6.84 14.49 -28.84
C THR A 18 7.01 13.00 -28.63
N VAL A 19 7.16 12.25 -29.72
CA VAL A 19 7.29 10.78 -29.70
C VAL A 19 8.63 10.42 -30.32
N ALA A 20 9.54 9.90 -29.49
CA ALA A 20 10.83 9.35 -29.89
C ALA A 20 11.00 7.97 -29.21
N ASN A 21 12.18 7.67 -28.64
CA ASN A 21 12.36 6.50 -27.77
C ASN A 21 11.44 6.55 -26.55
N GLU A 22 11.15 7.77 -26.08
CA GLU A 22 10.20 8.07 -25.01
C GLU A 22 9.11 9.01 -25.54
N ILE A 23 8.00 9.09 -24.82
CA ILE A 23 6.88 9.98 -25.11
C ILE A 23 6.92 11.14 -24.12
N THR A 24 7.11 12.36 -24.62
CA THR A 24 7.00 13.58 -23.82
C THR A 24 5.70 14.29 -24.15
N ILE A 25 4.87 14.49 -23.13
CA ILE A 25 3.62 15.25 -23.23
C ILE A 25 3.85 16.57 -22.51
N THR A 26 3.80 17.68 -23.25
CA THR A 26 3.88 19.01 -22.67
C THR A 26 2.49 19.48 -22.29
N LEU A 27 2.32 19.82 -21.01
CA LEU A 27 1.08 20.26 -20.42
C LEU A 27 1.21 21.71 -19.93
N ARG A 28 0.14 22.49 -20.10
CA ARG A 28 0.00 23.81 -19.48
C ARG A 28 -1.28 23.87 -18.67
N THR A 29 -1.24 24.60 -17.57
CA THR A 29 -2.43 24.89 -16.77
C THR A 29 -3.27 25.98 -17.42
N THR A 30 -4.59 25.81 -17.45
CA THR A 30 -5.54 26.72 -18.11
C THR A 30 -6.32 27.59 -17.12
N SER A 31 -6.47 27.14 -15.86
CA SER A 31 -7.25 27.88 -14.85
C SER A 31 -6.75 29.32 -14.70
N PRO A 32 -7.57 30.37 -14.71
CA PRO A 32 -7.10 31.76 -14.60
C PRO A 32 -6.58 32.12 -13.19
N THR A 33 -6.87 31.28 -12.20
CA THR A 33 -6.59 31.53 -10.78
C THR A 33 -6.11 30.29 -10.06
N ALA A 34 -5.42 30.47 -8.94
CA ALA A 34 -5.10 29.38 -8.02
C ALA A 34 -5.32 29.82 -6.56
N ALA A 35 -5.70 28.87 -5.70
CA ALA A 35 -5.84 29.09 -4.27
C ALA A 35 -4.50 28.86 -3.54
N CYS A 36 -4.16 29.75 -2.60
CA CYS A 36 -2.98 29.58 -1.76
C CYS A 36 -3.14 28.32 -0.87
N PRO A 37 -2.21 27.35 -0.89
CA PRO A 37 -2.35 26.13 -0.09
C PRO A 37 -2.24 26.38 1.42
N CYS A 38 -1.67 27.50 1.85
CA CYS A 38 -1.55 27.86 3.26
C CYS A 38 -2.82 28.54 3.82
N CYS A 39 -3.49 29.39 3.05
CA CYS A 39 -4.60 30.22 3.58
C CYS A 39 -5.88 30.22 2.73
N GLY A 40 -5.93 29.45 1.65
CA GLY A 40 -7.08 29.34 0.74
C GLY A 40 -7.34 30.55 -0.16
N THR A 41 -6.64 31.67 0.04
CA THR A 41 -6.89 32.91 -0.71
C THR A 41 -6.61 32.72 -2.20
N ILE A 42 -7.62 33.00 -3.02
CA ILE A 42 -7.55 32.92 -4.48
C ILE A 42 -6.71 34.08 -5.03
N SER A 43 -5.79 33.77 -5.95
CA SER A 43 -4.98 34.75 -6.64
C SER A 43 -5.02 34.55 -8.16
N LYS A 44 -5.03 35.67 -8.88
CA LYS A 44 -4.82 35.77 -10.33
C LYS A 44 -3.44 36.36 -10.69
N ARG A 45 -2.67 36.80 -9.69
CA ARG A 45 -1.42 37.55 -9.91
C ARG A 45 -0.26 36.56 -10.02
N VAL A 46 0.10 36.22 -11.25
CA VAL A 46 1.24 35.34 -11.57
C VAL A 46 2.56 36.07 -11.26
N GLN A 47 3.44 35.41 -10.54
CA GLN A 47 4.80 35.85 -10.21
C GLN A 47 5.83 35.31 -11.20
N SER A 48 5.76 34.02 -11.52
CA SER A 48 6.66 33.35 -12.46
C SER A 48 6.05 32.06 -12.97
N ARG A 49 6.73 31.41 -13.92
CA ARG A 49 6.43 30.07 -14.41
C ARG A 49 7.67 29.21 -14.29
N TYR A 50 7.48 27.92 -14.06
CA TYR A 50 8.57 26.94 -14.09
C TYR A 50 8.06 25.64 -14.69
N ARG A 51 8.99 24.85 -15.25
CA ARG A 51 8.67 23.51 -15.75
C ARG A 51 9.02 22.47 -14.70
N ARG A 52 8.16 21.45 -14.57
CA ARG A 52 8.46 20.23 -13.82
C ARG A 52 8.14 19.01 -14.67
N THR A 53 8.87 17.94 -14.42
CA THR A 53 8.65 16.66 -15.09
C THR A 53 8.01 15.68 -14.12
N LEU A 54 6.98 14.97 -14.59
CA LEU A 54 6.44 13.79 -13.93
C LEU A 54 6.70 12.56 -14.80
N HIS A 55 7.16 11.47 -14.18
CA HIS A 55 7.06 10.15 -14.79
C HIS A 55 5.63 9.66 -14.69
N ASP A 56 5.18 8.98 -15.74
CA ASP A 56 3.83 8.47 -15.84
C ASP A 56 3.81 7.01 -16.31
N LEU A 57 2.63 6.40 -16.38
CA LEU A 57 2.50 5.05 -16.90
C LEU A 57 3.00 4.98 -18.36
N PRO A 58 3.73 3.91 -18.71
CA PRO A 58 4.26 3.71 -20.05
C PRO A 58 3.12 3.56 -21.05
N MET A 59 3.41 3.90 -22.30
CA MET A 59 2.44 3.84 -23.38
C MET A 59 3.07 3.18 -24.60
N SER A 60 2.45 2.09 -25.06
CA SER A 60 2.97 1.28 -26.16
C SER A 60 4.44 0.86 -25.94
N GLY A 61 4.77 0.47 -24.69
CA GLY A 61 6.13 0.06 -24.30
C GLY A 61 7.15 1.20 -24.17
N ARG A 62 6.74 2.46 -24.31
CA ARG A 62 7.63 3.63 -24.17
C ARG A 62 7.39 4.34 -22.86
N LEU A 63 8.48 4.83 -22.24
CA LEU A 63 8.40 5.68 -21.05
C LEU A 63 7.65 6.97 -21.39
N VAL A 64 6.80 7.41 -20.46
CA VAL A 64 6.02 8.64 -20.61
C VAL A 64 6.46 9.66 -19.58
N HIS A 65 6.79 10.86 -20.06
CA HIS A 65 7.09 12.03 -19.26
C HIS A 65 6.06 13.12 -19.48
N LEU A 66 5.49 13.66 -18.41
CA LEU A 66 4.66 14.84 -18.44
C LEU A 66 5.51 16.05 -18.09
N MET A 67 5.80 16.90 -19.07
CA MET A 67 6.48 18.17 -18.86
C MET A 67 5.44 19.26 -18.64
N ILE A 68 5.28 19.69 -17.41
CA ILE A 68 4.19 20.58 -17.00
C ILE A 68 4.76 21.98 -16.77
N GLU A 69 4.21 22.97 -17.47
CA GLU A 69 4.43 24.37 -17.14
C GLU A 69 3.49 24.78 -16.00
N VAL A 70 4.07 25.08 -14.84
CA VAL A 70 3.37 25.43 -13.61
C VAL A 70 3.60 26.90 -13.28
N ARG A 71 2.53 27.61 -12.91
CA ARG A 71 2.59 29.02 -12.51
C ARG A 71 2.76 29.15 -11.01
N ARG A 72 3.55 30.14 -10.60
CA ARG A 72 3.63 30.64 -9.23
C ARG A 72 2.81 31.92 -9.12
N PHE A 73 2.06 32.06 -8.04
CA PHE A 73 1.18 33.20 -7.76
C PHE A 73 1.62 33.93 -6.49
N PHE A 74 1.36 35.23 -6.43
CA PHE A 74 1.46 35.98 -5.18
C PHE A 74 0.22 35.75 -4.32
N CYS A 75 0.40 35.42 -3.05
CA CYS A 75 -0.68 35.42 -2.06
C CYS A 75 -1.05 36.86 -1.71
N LYS A 76 -2.35 37.20 -1.81
CA LYS A 76 -2.86 38.54 -1.50
C LYS A 76 -3.12 38.77 -0.02
N LYS A 77 -3.15 37.72 0.80
CA LYS A 77 -3.40 37.83 2.24
C LYS A 77 -2.14 38.35 2.92
N SER A 78 -2.21 39.57 3.46
CA SER A 78 -1.09 40.25 4.14
C SER A 78 -0.55 39.44 5.33
N THR A 79 -1.42 38.74 6.04
CA THR A 79 -1.07 37.91 7.21
C THR A 79 -0.61 36.50 6.87
N CYS A 80 -0.65 36.08 5.60
CA CYS A 80 -0.19 34.75 5.21
C CYS A 80 1.34 34.69 5.23
N ALA A 81 1.90 33.68 5.90
CA ALA A 81 3.35 33.43 5.88
C ALA A 81 3.85 33.07 4.47
N GLN A 82 3.03 32.39 3.67
CA GLN A 82 3.34 32.05 2.30
C GLN A 82 2.99 33.21 1.35
N LYS A 83 4.00 33.99 0.94
CA LYS A 83 3.84 35.11 0.00
C LYS A 83 3.77 34.68 -1.46
N ILE A 84 4.40 33.57 -1.81
CA ILE A 84 4.42 32.99 -3.16
C ILE A 84 4.06 31.51 -3.05
N PHE A 85 3.19 31.02 -3.94
CA PHE A 85 2.83 29.62 -4.01
C PHE A 85 2.76 29.13 -5.45
N ALA A 86 3.09 27.87 -5.69
CA ALA A 86 2.82 27.20 -6.96
C ALA A 86 1.36 26.71 -6.97
N GLU A 87 0.69 26.80 -8.11
CA GLU A 87 -0.60 26.13 -8.29
C GLU A 87 -0.47 24.62 -8.08
N GLN A 88 -1.53 24.00 -7.56
CA GLN A 88 -1.56 22.58 -7.22
C GLN A 88 -2.35 21.82 -8.28
N LEU A 89 -1.90 20.60 -8.58
CA LEU A 89 -2.54 19.68 -9.52
C LEU A 89 -2.97 18.41 -8.78
N PRO A 90 -3.91 18.51 -7.81
CA PRO A 90 -4.23 17.43 -6.90
C PRO A 90 -4.80 16.21 -7.62
N ALA A 91 -5.47 16.36 -8.76
CA ALA A 91 -5.93 15.22 -9.56
C ALA A 91 -4.75 14.41 -10.11
N LEU A 92 -3.68 15.08 -10.53
CA LEU A 92 -2.54 14.45 -11.20
C LEU A 92 -1.46 13.91 -10.24
N CYS A 93 -1.07 14.70 -9.23
CA CYS A 93 0.07 14.40 -8.38
C CYS A 93 0.02 15.11 -7.03
N ARG A 94 0.78 14.61 -6.04
CA ARG A 94 1.01 15.32 -4.77
C ARG A 94 2.00 16.49 -4.99
N PRO A 95 2.01 17.50 -4.11
CA PRO A 95 3.04 18.55 -4.13
C PRO A 95 4.44 17.91 -4.14
N HIS A 96 5.36 18.47 -4.95
CA HIS A 96 6.74 18.00 -5.11
C HIS A 96 6.91 16.55 -5.62
N ALA A 97 5.84 15.84 -5.97
CA ALA A 97 5.94 14.50 -6.52
C ALA A 97 6.64 14.53 -7.90
N GLN A 98 7.44 13.50 -8.18
CA GLN A 98 8.07 13.28 -9.48
C GLN A 98 7.32 12.25 -10.33
N ARG A 99 6.22 11.71 -9.81
CA ARG A 99 5.41 10.66 -10.44
C ARG A 99 3.94 11.05 -10.37
N THR A 100 3.16 10.66 -11.36
CA THR A 100 1.69 10.75 -11.29
C THR A 100 1.15 9.86 -10.17
N LYS A 101 -0.09 10.12 -9.73
CA LYS A 101 -0.78 9.26 -8.76
C LYS A 101 -0.94 7.84 -9.31
N ARG A 102 -1.40 7.71 -10.56
CA ARG A 102 -1.60 6.41 -11.22
C ARG A 102 -0.31 5.57 -11.32
N LEU A 103 0.84 6.19 -11.60
CA LEU A 103 2.12 5.47 -11.58
C LEU A 103 2.48 5.03 -10.15
N GLN A 104 2.26 5.87 -9.14
CA GLN A 104 2.49 5.49 -7.75
C GLN A 104 1.58 4.35 -7.30
N GLU A 105 0.32 4.33 -7.72
CA GLU A 105 -0.62 3.24 -7.44
C GLU A 105 -0.22 1.93 -8.12
N ALA A 106 0.24 1.98 -9.38
CA ALA A 106 0.77 0.82 -10.08
C ALA A 106 2.01 0.24 -9.39
N LEU A 107 2.98 1.10 -9.03
CA LEU A 107 4.18 0.69 -8.29
C LEU A 107 3.85 0.13 -6.90
N CYS A 108 2.85 0.71 -6.21
CA CYS A 108 2.40 0.22 -4.92
C CYS A 108 1.80 -1.19 -5.03
N ARG A 109 0.90 -1.41 -6.00
CA ARG A 109 0.31 -2.74 -6.27
C ARG A 109 1.37 -3.77 -6.63
N LEU A 110 2.34 -3.40 -7.46
CA LEU A 110 3.47 -4.25 -7.79
C LEU A 110 4.28 -4.61 -6.53
N GLY A 111 4.61 -3.62 -5.71
CA GLY A 111 5.30 -3.82 -4.44
C GLY A 111 4.56 -4.72 -3.45
N LEU A 112 3.24 -4.62 -3.38
CA LEU A 112 2.41 -5.50 -2.54
C LEU A 112 2.45 -6.95 -3.03
N ALA A 113 2.56 -7.17 -4.34
CA ALA A 113 2.55 -8.51 -4.93
C ALA A 113 3.92 -9.21 -4.85
N VAL A 114 5.01 -8.50 -5.16
CA VAL A 114 6.34 -9.11 -5.33
C VAL A 114 7.42 -8.53 -4.42
N GLY A 115 7.11 -7.50 -3.64
CA GLY A 115 8.09 -6.80 -2.80
C GLY A 115 8.93 -5.77 -3.56
N GLY A 116 9.94 -5.22 -2.88
CA GLY A 116 10.69 -4.06 -3.35
C GLY A 116 11.61 -4.34 -4.55
N GLN A 117 12.54 -5.31 -4.43
CA GLN A 117 13.55 -5.56 -5.47
C GLN A 117 12.92 -6.15 -6.73
N ALA A 118 12.17 -7.26 -6.59
CA ALA A 118 11.48 -7.86 -7.72
C ALA A 118 10.48 -6.88 -8.37
N GLY A 119 9.89 -5.97 -7.60
CA GLY A 119 9.04 -4.92 -8.13
C GLY A 119 9.80 -3.88 -8.95
N GLU A 120 11.04 -3.55 -8.59
CA GLU A 120 11.91 -2.70 -9.43
C GLU A 120 12.29 -3.42 -10.72
N ASP A 121 12.72 -4.67 -10.62
CA ASP A 121 13.15 -5.47 -11.77
C ASP A 121 12.01 -5.63 -12.80
N ILE A 122 10.86 -6.16 -12.37
CA ILE A 122 9.66 -6.32 -13.20
C ILE A 122 9.11 -4.98 -13.66
N GLY A 123 9.13 -3.96 -12.78
CA GLY A 123 8.66 -2.63 -13.10
C GLY A 123 9.47 -2.01 -14.24
N SER A 124 10.80 -2.17 -14.22
CA SER A 124 11.68 -1.65 -15.24
C SER A 124 11.43 -2.27 -16.62
N GLU A 125 11.21 -3.60 -16.68
CA GLU A 125 10.85 -4.32 -17.91
C GLU A 125 9.53 -3.82 -18.51
N GLN A 126 8.60 -3.41 -17.64
CA GLN A 126 7.30 -2.87 -18.07
C GLN A 126 7.32 -1.37 -18.35
N GLY A 127 8.42 -0.66 -18.08
CA GLY A 127 8.52 0.80 -18.23
C GLY A 127 7.92 1.59 -17.06
N LEU A 128 7.72 0.97 -15.90
CA LEU A 128 7.31 1.62 -14.66
C LEU A 128 8.54 2.15 -13.91
N SER A 129 8.79 3.46 -14.01
CA SER A 129 9.94 4.06 -13.32
C SER A 129 9.74 4.10 -11.79
N GLY A 130 10.41 3.22 -11.05
CA GLY A 130 10.42 3.23 -9.57
C GLY A 130 11.47 2.31 -8.98
N SER A 131 12.35 2.85 -8.13
CA SER A 131 13.34 2.05 -7.40
C SER A 131 12.70 1.20 -6.31
N ARG A 132 13.42 0.17 -5.85
CA ARG A 132 13.08 -0.65 -4.67
C ARG A 132 12.66 0.20 -3.49
N ASP A 133 13.43 1.23 -3.14
CA ASP A 133 13.13 2.11 -2.01
C ASP A 133 11.86 2.95 -2.24
N THR A 134 11.62 3.36 -3.48
CA THR A 134 10.38 4.05 -3.85
C THR A 134 9.18 3.14 -3.67
N ILE A 135 9.27 1.90 -4.15
CA ILE A 135 8.22 0.89 -4.03
C ILE A 135 7.96 0.57 -2.56
N LEU A 136 8.99 0.28 -1.76
CA LEU A 136 8.84 -0.01 -0.34
C LEU A 136 8.24 1.16 0.44
N ARG A 137 8.60 2.40 0.09
CA ARG A 137 7.99 3.60 0.69
C ARG A 137 6.51 3.75 0.33
N LEU A 138 6.11 3.36 -0.88
CA LEU A 138 4.70 3.36 -1.29
C LEU A 138 3.91 2.28 -0.54
N VAL A 139 4.45 1.06 -0.45
CA VAL A 139 3.87 -0.05 0.31
C VAL A 139 3.71 0.31 1.78
N ARG A 140 4.72 0.91 2.42
CA ARG A 140 4.62 1.35 3.83
C ARG A 140 3.60 2.45 4.08
N LYS A 141 3.24 3.21 3.04
CA LYS A 141 2.21 4.26 3.10
C LYS A 141 0.85 3.76 2.64
N PHE A 142 0.76 2.50 2.21
CA PHE A 142 -0.50 1.90 1.81
C PHE A 142 -1.35 1.72 3.05
N GLU A 143 -2.52 2.34 3.06
CA GLU A 143 -3.52 2.13 4.09
C GLU A 143 -4.35 0.90 3.70
N LEU A 144 -4.40 -0.08 4.59
CA LEU A 144 -5.27 -1.22 4.40
C LEU A 144 -6.73 -0.74 4.42
N PRO A 145 -7.58 -1.23 3.50
CA PRO A 145 -9.01 -0.97 3.56
C PRO A 145 -9.55 -1.37 4.93
N ALA A 146 -10.49 -0.58 5.46
CA ALA A 146 -11.17 -0.89 6.71
C ALA A 146 -11.68 -2.33 6.67
N ALA A 147 -11.28 -3.12 7.67
CA ALA A 147 -11.73 -4.48 7.78
C ALA A 147 -13.09 -4.54 8.48
N GLN A 148 -13.96 -5.41 8.01
CA GLN A 148 -15.11 -5.80 8.81
C GLN A 148 -14.62 -6.59 10.02
N GLU A 149 -15.26 -6.39 11.17
CA GLU A 149 -15.02 -7.16 12.37
C GLU A 149 -15.32 -8.66 12.11
N PRO A 150 -14.32 -9.56 12.24
CA PRO A 150 -14.44 -10.97 11.85
C PRO A 150 -15.14 -11.80 12.93
N ARG A 151 -16.02 -12.73 12.55
CA ARG A 151 -16.67 -13.64 13.51
C ARG A 151 -15.91 -14.95 13.69
N VAL A 152 -15.18 -15.36 12.65
CA VAL A 152 -14.38 -16.59 12.64
C VAL A 152 -12.92 -16.24 12.41
N ILE A 153 -12.07 -16.54 13.39
CA ILE A 153 -10.63 -16.27 13.31
C ILE A 153 -9.79 -17.55 13.43
N GLY A 154 -8.57 -17.49 12.91
CA GLY A 154 -7.52 -18.49 13.08
C GLY A 154 -6.35 -17.91 13.87
N LEU A 155 -5.83 -18.68 14.82
CA LEU A 155 -4.60 -18.38 15.54
C LEU A 155 -3.51 -19.36 15.12
N ASP A 156 -2.35 -18.82 14.74
CA ASP A 156 -1.17 -19.61 14.38
C ASP A 156 0.13 -18.91 14.81
N ASP A 157 1.21 -19.68 14.89
CA ASP A 157 2.53 -19.16 15.23
C ASP A 157 3.17 -18.42 14.03
N TRP A 158 3.54 -17.16 14.23
CA TRP A 158 4.33 -16.39 13.27
C TRP A 158 5.81 -16.38 13.66
N ALA A 159 6.69 -16.88 12.80
CA ALA A 159 8.13 -16.82 13.04
C ALA A 159 8.76 -15.55 12.41
N TRP A 160 9.07 -14.53 13.22
CA TRP A 160 9.82 -13.33 12.77
C TRP A 160 11.19 -13.68 12.20
N LYS A 161 11.87 -14.59 12.90
CA LYS A 161 13.08 -15.27 12.46
C LYS A 161 12.94 -16.70 12.91
N ARG A 162 12.93 -17.64 11.95
CA ARG A 162 12.74 -19.07 12.21
C ARG A 162 13.63 -19.52 13.37
N ARG A 163 13.02 -20.20 14.36
CA ARG A 163 13.67 -20.74 15.58
C ARG A 163 14.20 -19.71 16.58
N HIS A 164 13.80 -18.45 16.49
CA HIS A 164 14.24 -17.42 17.46
C HIS A 164 13.07 -16.73 18.15
N HIS A 165 12.25 -16.01 17.38
CA HIS A 165 11.19 -15.17 17.92
C HIS A 165 9.88 -15.50 17.22
N TYR A 166 8.90 -15.90 18.02
CA TYR A 166 7.56 -16.26 17.57
C TYR A 166 6.55 -15.25 18.09
N GLY A 167 5.69 -14.78 17.20
CA GLY A 167 4.49 -14.01 17.48
C GLY A 167 3.24 -14.84 17.19
N THR A 168 2.07 -14.23 17.32
CA THR A 168 0.78 -14.85 16.96
C THR A 168 0.25 -14.19 15.70
N LEU A 169 0.07 -14.96 14.63
CA LEU A 169 -0.68 -14.54 13.45
C LEU A 169 -2.17 -14.74 13.73
N ILE A 170 -2.95 -13.68 13.53
CA ILE A 170 -4.41 -13.74 13.58
C ILE A 170 -4.94 -13.54 12.17
N CYS A 171 -5.76 -14.50 11.71
CA CYS A 171 -6.37 -14.48 10.39
C CYS A 171 -7.90 -14.45 10.51
N ASP A 172 -8.54 -13.60 9.72
CA ASP A 172 -9.96 -13.72 9.41
C ASP A 172 -10.14 -14.91 8.45
N LEU A 173 -10.86 -15.93 8.92
CA LEU A 173 -11.10 -17.16 8.16
C LEU A 173 -12.30 -17.08 7.23
N GLU A 174 -13.17 -16.08 7.41
CA GLU A 174 -14.28 -15.82 6.49
C GLU A 174 -13.75 -15.13 5.22
N GLN A 175 -12.80 -14.20 5.38
CA GLN A 175 -12.22 -13.42 4.29
C GLN A 175 -10.83 -13.92 3.85
N ASN A 176 -10.31 -14.97 4.48
CA ASN A 176 -9.01 -15.59 4.18
C ASN A 176 -7.84 -14.58 4.18
N ARG A 177 -7.76 -13.72 5.20
CA ARG A 177 -6.71 -12.70 5.29
C ARG A 177 -6.14 -12.53 6.69
N PRO A 178 -4.84 -12.20 6.81
CA PRO A 178 -4.27 -11.71 8.06
C PRO A 178 -4.98 -10.44 8.53
N ILE A 179 -5.27 -10.35 9.83
CA ILE A 179 -5.87 -9.16 10.46
C ILE A 179 -4.99 -8.55 11.53
N ASP A 180 -4.16 -9.36 12.20
CA ASP A 180 -3.18 -8.83 13.16
C ASP A 180 -1.99 -9.78 13.31
N LEU A 181 -0.89 -9.23 13.80
CA LEU A 181 0.33 -9.95 14.11
C LEU A 181 0.84 -9.50 15.49
N LEU A 182 0.56 -10.32 16.50
CA LEU A 182 0.96 -10.04 17.88
C LEU A 182 2.46 -10.27 18.09
N PRO A 183 3.11 -9.50 18.98
CA PRO A 183 4.56 -9.55 19.15
C PRO A 183 5.06 -10.88 19.73
N ASP A 184 4.21 -11.61 20.45
CA ASP A 184 4.52 -12.88 21.07
C ASP A 184 3.32 -13.85 21.06
N ARG A 185 3.52 -15.05 21.60
CA ARG A 185 2.52 -16.11 21.76
C ARG A 185 1.99 -16.25 23.19
N ARG A 186 2.21 -15.25 24.05
CA ARG A 186 1.84 -15.35 25.46
C ARG A 186 0.33 -15.30 25.60
N ALA A 187 -0.20 -16.11 26.51
CA ALA A 187 -1.64 -16.19 26.72
C ALA A 187 -2.22 -14.83 27.13
N GLU A 188 -1.46 -14.03 27.89
CA GLU A 188 -1.82 -12.68 28.31
C GLU A 188 -2.02 -11.77 27.10
N THR A 189 -1.04 -11.71 26.20
CA THR A 189 -1.06 -10.88 24.98
C THR A 189 -2.25 -11.23 24.08
N VAL A 190 -2.44 -12.52 23.82
CA VAL A 190 -3.53 -13.00 22.97
C VAL A 190 -4.90 -12.76 23.64
N SER A 191 -5.01 -13.00 24.95
CA SER A 191 -6.26 -12.77 25.68
C SER A 191 -6.67 -11.30 25.70
N ALA A 192 -5.71 -10.38 25.88
CA ALA A 192 -5.97 -8.95 25.86
C ALA A 192 -6.47 -8.48 24.48
N TRP A 193 -5.90 -9.03 23.40
CA TRP A 193 -6.39 -8.77 22.05
C TRP A 193 -7.82 -9.28 21.86
N LEU A 194 -8.11 -10.51 22.29
CA LEU A 194 -9.44 -11.12 22.18
C LEU A 194 -10.52 -10.34 22.96
N GLN A 195 -10.18 -9.78 24.12
CA GLN A 195 -11.10 -8.95 24.91
C GLN A 195 -11.56 -7.69 24.18
N GLY A 196 -10.72 -7.15 23.27
CA GLY A 196 -11.09 -6.05 22.38
C GLY A 196 -12.04 -6.44 21.26
N HIS A 197 -12.28 -7.74 21.04
CA HIS A 197 -13.06 -8.29 19.93
C HIS A 197 -14.14 -9.27 20.43
N PRO A 198 -15.13 -8.78 21.20
CA PRO A 198 -16.15 -9.64 21.83
C PRO A 198 -17.10 -10.32 20.83
N HIS A 199 -17.16 -9.82 19.59
CA HIS A 199 -18.00 -10.35 18.49
C HIS A 199 -17.46 -11.66 17.88
N ILE A 200 -16.27 -12.12 18.27
CA ILE A 200 -15.68 -13.37 17.76
C ILE A 200 -16.47 -14.57 18.32
N ASP A 201 -16.99 -15.39 17.41
CA ASP A 201 -17.81 -16.57 17.72
C ASP A 201 -17.01 -17.88 17.65
N ILE A 202 -16.01 -17.95 16.77
CA ILE A 202 -15.24 -19.17 16.51
C ILE A 202 -13.76 -18.84 16.41
N VAL A 203 -12.94 -19.63 17.11
CA VAL A 203 -11.48 -19.57 17.01
C VAL A 203 -10.95 -20.93 16.58
N SER A 204 -10.41 -20.99 15.36
CA SER A 204 -9.59 -22.12 14.90
C SER A 204 -8.18 -21.95 15.46
N ARG A 205 -7.62 -22.99 16.06
CA ARG A 205 -6.24 -22.99 16.55
C ARG A 205 -5.58 -24.34 16.37
N ASP A 206 -4.26 -24.35 16.47
CA ASP A 206 -3.48 -25.57 16.59
C ASP A 206 -3.71 -26.27 17.95
N GLY A 207 -2.89 -27.28 18.24
CA GLY A 207 -2.97 -28.03 19.50
C GLY A 207 -2.39 -27.33 20.73
N SER A 208 -2.00 -26.04 20.67
CA SER A 208 -1.37 -25.33 21.78
C SER A 208 -2.30 -25.17 22.99
N SER A 209 -1.77 -25.51 24.17
CA SER A 209 -2.41 -25.24 25.46
C SER A 209 -2.45 -23.75 25.80
N GLU A 210 -1.45 -22.99 25.36
CA GLU A 210 -1.32 -21.55 25.57
C GLU A 210 -2.44 -20.81 24.84
N TYR A 211 -2.68 -21.12 23.56
CA TYR A 211 -3.82 -20.55 22.84
C TYR A 211 -5.16 -20.99 23.43
N ALA A 212 -5.28 -22.25 23.85
CA ALA A 212 -6.50 -22.71 24.53
C ALA A 212 -6.81 -21.89 25.79
N SER A 213 -5.80 -21.66 26.62
CA SER A 213 -5.90 -20.81 27.83
C SER A 213 -6.21 -19.36 27.48
N ALA A 214 -5.56 -18.81 26.45
CA ALA A 214 -5.79 -17.43 26.02
C ALA A 214 -7.24 -17.20 25.56
N ILE A 215 -7.79 -18.12 24.77
CA ILE A 215 -9.17 -18.05 24.28
C ILE A 215 -10.15 -18.15 25.44
N SER A 216 -9.97 -19.11 26.34
CA SER A 216 -10.85 -19.25 27.51
C SER A 216 -10.86 -18.01 28.41
N LYS A 217 -9.75 -17.25 28.47
CA LYS A 217 -9.66 -16.00 29.24
C LYS A 217 -10.17 -14.78 28.48
N GLY A 218 -9.89 -14.69 27.17
CA GLY A 218 -10.10 -13.48 26.37
C GLY A 218 -11.40 -13.45 25.57
N ALA A 219 -11.91 -14.62 25.19
CA ALA A 219 -13.16 -14.81 24.47
C ALA A 219 -13.87 -16.09 24.94
N PRO A 220 -14.35 -16.15 26.20
CA PRO A 220 -15.02 -17.33 26.75
C PRO A 220 -16.30 -17.72 25.99
N GLN A 221 -16.91 -16.78 25.27
CA GLN A 221 -18.05 -17.01 24.38
C GLN A 221 -17.67 -17.77 23.10
N ALA A 222 -16.40 -17.71 22.68
CA ALA A 222 -15.99 -18.24 21.39
C ALA A 222 -15.77 -19.76 21.43
N ARG A 223 -16.31 -20.45 20.43
CA ARG A 223 -16.11 -21.90 20.26
C ARG A 223 -14.71 -22.18 19.71
N GLN A 224 -13.94 -22.98 20.45
CA GLN A 224 -12.62 -23.45 20.01
C GLN A 224 -12.77 -24.62 19.03
N VAL A 225 -12.13 -24.51 17.86
CA VAL A 225 -12.11 -25.55 16.83
C VAL A 225 -10.66 -25.91 16.53
N SER A 226 -10.36 -27.20 16.36
CA SER A 226 -9.02 -27.63 15.95
C SER A 226 -8.80 -27.35 14.47
N ASP A 227 -7.65 -26.75 14.16
CA ASP A 227 -7.25 -26.47 12.80
C ASP A 227 -7.11 -27.75 11.95
N ARG A 228 -7.73 -27.75 10.77
CA ARG A 228 -7.80 -28.92 9.89
C ARG A 228 -6.43 -29.33 9.38
N TRP A 229 -5.58 -28.37 9.00
CA TRP A 229 -4.26 -28.67 8.44
C TRP A 229 -3.40 -29.38 9.48
N HIS A 230 -3.41 -28.92 10.72
CA HIS A 230 -2.71 -29.56 11.83
C HIS A 230 -3.20 -31.00 12.09
N LEU A 231 -4.50 -31.26 12.02
CA LEU A 231 -5.05 -32.61 12.15
C LEU A 231 -4.60 -33.53 11.01
N VAL A 232 -4.59 -33.04 9.77
CA VAL A 232 -4.19 -33.80 8.59
C VAL A 232 -2.69 -34.09 8.62
N VAL A 233 -1.84 -33.09 8.90
CA VAL A 233 -0.39 -33.27 8.98
C VAL A 233 -0.01 -34.18 10.14
N ARG A 234 -0.66 -34.09 11.30
CA ARG A 234 -0.41 -35.04 12.40
C ARG A 234 -0.79 -36.46 12.04
N ARG A 235 -1.91 -36.66 11.35
CA ARG A 235 -2.33 -37.99 10.88
C ARG A 235 -1.39 -38.52 9.80
N ILE A 236 -1.12 -37.77 8.74
CA ILE A 236 -0.19 -38.18 7.66
C ILE A 236 1.23 -38.37 8.20
N GLY A 237 1.69 -37.49 9.09
CA GLY A 237 2.96 -37.61 9.81
C GLY A 237 3.08 -38.92 10.59
N ALA A 238 2.00 -39.32 11.28
CA ALA A 238 1.91 -40.62 11.95
C ALA A 238 1.84 -41.82 10.99
N TYR A 239 1.52 -41.61 9.70
CA TYR A 239 1.58 -42.61 8.63
C TYR A 239 2.86 -42.51 7.77
N SER A 240 3.84 -41.68 8.16
CA SER A 240 5.12 -41.57 7.44
C SER A 240 6.03 -42.75 7.80
N ILE A 241 6.13 -43.69 6.86
CA ILE A 241 7.12 -44.77 6.75
C ILE A 241 8.53 -44.24 7.09
N PRO A 242 9.40 -45.00 7.80
CA PRO A 242 10.75 -44.55 8.13
C PRO A 242 11.51 -44.21 6.86
N PHE A 243 11.72 -42.91 6.62
CA PHE A 243 12.61 -42.46 5.56
C PHE A 243 14.04 -42.73 6.05
N GLY A 244 14.71 -43.66 5.36
CA GLY A 244 15.99 -44.22 5.74
C GLY A 244 17.09 -43.20 6.00
N GLU A 245 18.03 -43.65 6.83
CA GLU A 245 19.35 -43.08 7.03
C GLU A 245 19.93 -42.49 5.74
N ARG A 246 20.18 -41.18 5.71
CA ARG A 246 21.15 -40.62 4.77
C ARG A 246 22.54 -40.90 5.32
N ARG A 247 23.19 -41.94 4.79
CA ARG A 247 24.65 -42.07 4.81
C ARG A 247 25.27 -40.97 3.94
N GLY A 248 26.40 -40.44 4.43
CA GLY A 248 27.56 -39.96 3.65
C GLY A 248 27.33 -38.85 2.66
#